data_AF-A0A1M4WAD3-F1
#
_entry.id   AF-A0A1M4WAD3-F1
#
_cell.length_a   1.000
_cell.length_b   1.000
_cell.length_c   1.000
_cell.angle_alpha   90.00
_cell.angle_beta   90.00
_cell.angle_gamma   90.00
#
_symmetry.space_group_name_H-M   'P 1'
#
loop_
_entity.id
_entity.type
_entity.pdbx_description
1 polymer ?
#
loop_
_entity_poly.entity_id
_entity_poly.type
_entity_poly.pdbx_seq_one_letter_code
_entity_poly.pdbx_strand_id
1 'polypeptide(L)'
;MNLHSMNKMEKWEAAVDNIDWRLMRDEVDRALIENLAAELGFPDFDRLERASELVVDDFYITHLSDGRWAWWNPRRYANEDPTYFGDDQSLKEFIIQFLQLDQVGSKQLEEGLSKVVQMNRCKFCEHEYDPIELQERQPDINHSDYCSTECAMESILGEIKEE
;
A
#
# COMPACT_ATOMS: atom_id res chain seq x y z
N MET A 1 56.27 3.45 13.26
CA MET A 1 54.97 2.90 12.82
C MET A 1 53.96 3.15 13.93
N ASN A 2 52.81 3.75 13.58
CA ASN A 2 51.90 4.35 14.56
C ASN A 2 50.89 3.31 15.05
N LEU A 3 51.20 2.62 16.16
CA LEU A 3 50.35 1.60 16.80
C LEU A 3 48.92 2.09 17.13
N HIS A 4 48.74 3.41 17.25
CA HIS A 4 47.45 4.04 17.54
C HIS A 4 46.48 4.03 16.34
N SER A 5 46.96 3.95 15.09
CA SER A 5 46.07 3.90 13.91
C SER A 5 45.54 2.49 13.66
N MET A 6 46.33 1.45 13.95
CA MET A 6 45.92 0.03 13.83
C MET A 6 44.80 -0.30 14.81
N ASN A 7 44.92 0.16 16.07
CA ASN A 7 43.90 -0.06 17.10
C ASN A 7 42.58 0.69 16.82
N LYS A 8 42.61 1.75 16.00
CA LYS A 8 41.40 2.40 15.49
C LYS A 8 40.79 1.59 14.34
N MET A 9 41.58 1.14 13.36
CA MET A 9 41.08 0.32 12.25
C MET A 9 40.47 -1.00 12.74
N GLU A 10 41.10 -1.70 13.69
CA GLU A 10 40.56 -2.93 14.29
C GLU A 10 39.23 -2.70 15.02
N LYS A 11 39.07 -1.52 15.65
CA LYS A 11 37.78 -1.12 16.27
C LYS A 11 36.72 -0.73 15.25
N TRP A 12 37.11 -0.26 14.06
CA TRP A 12 36.19 -0.01 12.95
C TRP A 12 35.76 -1.30 12.27
N GLU A 13 36.68 -2.23 12.00
CA GLU A 13 36.36 -3.56 11.45
C GLU A 13 35.43 -4.34 12.39
N ALA A 14 35.72 -4.37 13.70
CA ALA A 14 34.86 -5.02 14.69
C ALA A 14 33.50 -4.32 14.89
N ALA A 15 33.38 -3.02 14.57
CA ALA A 15 32.10 -2.32 14.59
C ALA A 15 31.25 -2.61 13.34
N VAL A 16 31.89 -2.82 12.19
CA VAL A 16 31.23 -3.19 10.92
C VAL A 16 30.77 -4.66 10.94
N ASP A 17 31.54 -5.56 11.55
CA ASP A 17 31.18 -6.98 11.72
C ASP A 17 30.05 -7.20 12.74
N ASN A 18 29.80 -6.23 13.63
CA ASN A 18 28.68 -6.26 14.57
C ASN A 18 27.39 -5.64 14.01
N ILE A 19 27.42 -5.13 12.77
CA ILE A 19 26.20 -4.73 12.08
C ILE A 19 25.48 -6.00 11.65
N ASP A 20 24.33 -6.27 12.24
CA ASP A 20 23.44 -7.33 11.77
C ASP A 20 22.79 -6.87 10.46
N TRP A 21 23.51 -7.08 9.37
CA TRP A 21 23.10 -6.73 8.01
C TRP A 21 21.74 -7.34 7.63
N ARG A 22 21.33 -8.43 8.30
CA ARG A 22 20.03 -9.04 8.10
C ARG A 22 18.92 -8.21 8.75
N LEU A 23 19.13 -7.71 9.97
CA LEU A 23 18.17 -6.81 10.63
C LEU A 23 18.03 -5.49 9.84
N MET A 24 19.14 -4.90 9.39
CA MET A 24 19.08 -3.68 8.56
C MET A 24 18.35 -3.92 7.24
N ARG A 25 18.53 -5.08 6.60
CA ARG A 25 17.81 -5.42 5.36
C ARG A 25 16.32 -5.59 5.62
N ASP A 26 15.93 -6.32 6.67
CA ASP A 26 14.53 -6.55 6.99
C ASP A 26 13.82 -5.23 7.41
N GLU A 27 14.54 -4.29 8.03
CA GLU A 27 14.06 -2.93 8.30
C GLU A 27 13.88 -2.08 7.03
N VAL A 28 14.82 -2.17 6.08
CA VAL A 28 14.73 -1.49 4.79
C VAL A 28 13.58 -2.03 3.96
N ASP A 29 13.42 -3.37 3.90
CA ASP A 29 12.33 -4.02 3.19
C ASP A 29 10.97 -3.60 3.77
N ARG A 30 10.87 -3.48 5.11
CA ARG A 30 9.67 -2.95 5.77
C ARG A 30 9.43 -1.47 5.43
N ALA A 31 10.45 -0.63 5.51
CA ALA A 31 10.31 0.79 5.19
C ALA A 31 9.85 1.01 3.74
N LEU A 32 10.30 0.16 2.81
CA LEU A 32 9.89 0.22 1.41
C LEU A 32 8.41 -0.10 1.22
N ILE A 33 7.89 -1.16 1.85
CA ILE A 33 6.47 -1.50 1.73
C ILE A 33 5.55 -0.49 2.43
N GLU A 34 6.01 0.14 3.51
CA GLU A 34 5.26 1.24 4.14
C GLU A 34 5.22 2.49 3.25
N ASN A 35 6.32 2.79 2.53
CA ASN A 35 6.32 3.86 1.54
C ASN A 35 5.36 3.58 0.39
N LEU A 36 5.27 2.33 -0.07
CA LEU A 36 4.29 1.91 -1.08
C LEU A 36 2.85 2.14 -0.59
N ALA A 37 2.55 1.76 0.66
CA ALA A 37 1.25 2.02 1.27
C ALA A 37 0.95 3.52 1.30
N ALA A 38 1.89 4.34 1.76
CA ALA A 38 1.75 5.78 1.82
C ALA A 38 1.56 6.41 0.42
N GLU A 39 2.28 5.93 -0.59
CA GLU A 39 2.12 6.40 -1.98
C GLU A 39 0.72 6.13 -2.53
N LEU A 40 0.17 4.95 -2.21
CA LEU A 40 -1.18 4.55 -2.59
C LEU A 40 -2.27 5.15 -1.67
N GLY A 41 -1.89 5.97 -0.69
CA GLY A 41 -2.81 6.66 0.20
C GLY A 41 -3.29 5.85 1.41
N PHE A 42 -2.66 4.72 1.72
CA PHE A 42 -2.98 3.89 2.88
C PHE A 42 -2.11 4.24 4.08
N PRO A 43 -2.62 4.08 5.31
CA PRO A 43 -1.89 4.42 6.52
C PRO A 43 -0.77 3.43 6.86
N ASP A 44 -0.91 2.19 6.41
CA ASP A 44 0.05 1.10 6.63
C ASP A 44 -0.11 0.01 5.55
N PHE A 45 0.91 -0.83 5.42
CA PHE A 45 0.92 -1.94 4.45
C PHE A 45 -0.23 -2.94 4.69
N ASP A 46 -0.57 -3.24 5.94
CA ASP A 46 -1.64 -4.21 6.26
C ASP A 46 -3.02 -3.74 5.78
N ARG A 47 -3.27 -2.42 5.75
CA ARG A 47 -4.48 -1.84 5.15
C ARG A 47 -4.45 -1.91 3.64
N LEU A 48 -3.31 -1.59 3.02
CA LEU A 48 -3.14 -1.71 1.57
C LEU A 48 -3.39 -3.16 1.12
N GLU A 49 -2.76 -4.13 1.78
CA GLU A 49 -2.88 -5.54 1.41
C GLU A 49 -4.33 -6.03 1.52
N ARG A 50 -5.05 -5.65 2.58
CA ARG A 50 -6.47 -6.03 2.75
C ARG A 50 -7.41 -5.38 1.74
N ALA A 51 -7.12 -4.16 1.32
CA ALA A 51 -7.90 -3.44 0.32
C ALA A 51 -7.63 -3.93 -1.12
N SER A 52 -6.67 -4.82 -1.29
CA SER A 52 -6.17 -5.21 -2.61
C SER A 52 -6.43 -6.68 -2.91
N GLU A 53 -6.66 -6.97 -4.18
CA GLU A 53 -6.83 -8.34 -4.65
C GLU A 53 -5.54 -8.85 -5.30
N LEU A 54 -5.12 -10.04 -4.90
CA LEU A 54 -3.97 -10.72 -5.47
C LEU A 54 -4.32 -11.29 -6.85
N VAL A 55 -3.52 -10.95 -7.86
CA VAL A 55 -3.69 -11.45 -9.23
C VAL A 55 -2.74 -12.61 -9.51
N VAL A 56 -1.42 -12.39 -9.41
CA VAL A 56 -0.39 -13.41 -9.69
C VAL A 56 0.98 -12.97 -9.18
N ASP A 57 1.82 -13.89 -8.71
CA ASP A 57 3.23 -13.62 -8.33
C ASP A 57 3.42 -12.35 -7.47
N ASP A 58 2.56 -12.17 -6.47
CA ASP A 58 2.52 -11.01 -5.57
C ASP A 58 2.21 -9.67 -6.28
N PHE A 59 1.64 -9.70 -7.49
CA PHE A 59 1.00 -8.53 -8.08
C PHE A 59 -0.43 -8.40 -7.59
N TYR A 60 -0.70 -7.21 -7.07
CA TYR A 60 -1.99 -6.83 -6.52
C TYR A 60 -2.64 -5.75 -7.36
N ILE A 61 -3.96 -5.66 -7.23
CA ILE A 61 -4.77 -4.58 -7.76
C ILE A 61 -5.56 -3.90 -6.65
N THR A 62 -5.68 -2.58 -6.75
CA THR A 62 -6.48 -1.77 -5.82
C THR A 62 -7.29 -0.77 -6.63
N HIS A 63 -8.57 -0.57 -6.27
CA HIS A 63 -9.41 0.46 -6.87
C HIS A 63 -9.51 1.66 -5.93
N LEU A 64 -8.83 2.76 -6.28
CA LEU A 64 -8.63 3.92 -5.42
C LEU A 64 -9.88 4.83 -5.36
N SER A 65 -9.93 5.70 -4.35
CA SER A 65 -11.03 6.66 -4.18
C SER A 65 -11.26 7.60 -5.35
N ASP A 66 -10.21 7.94 -6.09
CA ASP A 66 -10.30 8.81 -7.27
C ASP A 66 -10.77 8.08 -8.54
N GLY A 67 -11.09 6.79 -8.43
CA GLY A 67 -11.58 5.94 -9.51
C GLY A 67 -10.48 5.27 -10.32
N ARG A 68 -9.21 5.58 -10.07
CA ARG A 68 -8.08 4.90 -10.74
C ARG A 68 -7.83 3.52 -10.15
N TRP A 69 -7.31 2.64 -10.98
CA TRP A 69 -6.79 1.35 -10.58
C TRP A 69 -5.29 1.43 -10.40
N ALA A 70 -4.77 0.85 -9.32
CA ALA A 70 -3.34 0.67 -9.10
C ALA A 70 -2.96 -0.80 -9.29
N TRP A 71 -1.91 -1.05 -10.07
CA TRP A 71 -1.24 -2.34 -10.22
C TRP A 71 0.14 -2.25 -9.56
N TRP A 72 0.41 -3.08 -8.57
CA TRP A 72 1.61 -2.96 -7.75
C TRP A 72 2.13 -4.31 -7.27
N ASN A 73 3.40 -4.35 -6.89
CA ASN A 73 4.04 -5.56 -6.35
C ASN A 73 5.06 -5.16 -5.26
N PRO A 74 4.89 -5.63 -4.01
CA PRO A 74 5.73 -5.20 -2.90
C PRO A 74 7.18 -5.63 -3.05
N ARG A 75 7.45 -6.73 -3.78
CA ARG A 75 8.82 -7.22 -4.02
C ARG A 75 9.54 -6.46 -5.12
N ARG A 76 8.79 -5.82 -6.03
CA ARG A 76 9.36 -5.08 -7.15
C ARG A 76 9.42 -3.58 -6.91
N TYR A 77 8.73 -3.07 -5.89
CA TYR A 77 8.63 -1.64 -5.58
C TYR A 77 9.97 -0.93 -5.47
N ALA A 78 11.04 -1.62 -5.05
CA ALA A 78 12.38 -1.04 -5.02
C ALA A 78 12.90 -0.58 -6.41
N ASN A 79 12.35 -1.11 -7.51
CA ASN A 79 12.79 -0.83 -8.89
C ASN A 79 11.64 -0.46 -9.84
N GLU A 80 10.38 -0.71 -9.46
CA GLU A 80 9.19 -0.53 -10.29
C GLU A 80 8.09 0.15 -9.47
N ASP A 81 7.73 1.38 -9.86
CA ASP A 81 6.62 2.11 -9.24
C ASP A 81 5.26 1.46 -9.59
N PRO A 82 4.21 1.68 -8.77
CA PRO A 82 2.86 1.31 -9.11
C PRO A 82 2.42 1.88 -10.46
N THR A 83 1.74 1.07 -11.25
CA THR A 83 1.16 1.50 -12.52
C THR A 83 -0.30 1.85 -12.32
N TYR A 84 -0.72 3.02 -12.81
CA TYR A 84 -2.07 3.53 -12.64
C TYR A 84 -2.88 3.48 -13.95
N PHE A 85 -4.15 3.11 -13.84
CA PHE A 85 -5.09 3.05 -14.96
C PHE A 85 -6.35 3.84 -14.63
N GLY A 86 -6.87 4.59 -15.61
CA GLY A 86 -8.07 5.42 -15.41
C GLY A 86 -9.39 4.66 -15.48
N ASP A 87 -9.37 3.45 -16.03
CA ASP A 87 -10.55 2.63 -16.27
C ASP A 87 -10.20 1.14 -16.23
N ASP A 88 -11.23 0.31 -16.02
CA ASP A 88 -11.08 -1.14 -15.87
C ASP A 88 -10.66 -1.82 -17.18
N GLN A 89 -11.05 -1.29 -18.34
CA GLN A 89 -10.73 -1.86 -19.65
C GLN A 89 -9.22 -1.74 -19.92
N SER A 90 -8.63 -0.57 -19.69
CA SER A 90 -7.20 -0.33 -19.84
C SER A 90 -6.37 -1.23 -18.91
N LEU A 91 -6.82 -1.42 -17.66
CA LEU A 91 -6.19 -2.35 -16.72
C LEU A 91 -6.27 -3.79 -17.22
N LYS A 92 -7.45 -4.24 -17.65
CA LYS A 92 -7.68 -5.61 -18.17
C LYS A 92 -6.77 -5.91 -19.35
N GLU A 93 -6.73 -5.01 -20.33
CA GLU A 93 -5.89 -5.15 -21.51
C GLU A 93 -4.42 -5.26 -21.14
N PHE A 94 -3.95 -4.43 -20.21
CA PHE A 94 -2.58 -4.50 -19.69
C PHE A 94 -2.29 -5.86 -19.04
N ILE A 95 -3.12 -6.32 -18.11
CA ILE A 95 -2.88 -7.58 -17.40
C ILE A 95 -2.93 -8.78 -18.36
N ILE A 96 -3.88 -8.81 -19.29
CA ILE A 96 -3.99 -9.87 -20.31
C ILE A 96 -2.72 -9.93 -21.16
N GLN A 97 -2.20 -8.78 -21.59
CA GLN A 97 -0.96 -8.72 -22.37
C GLN A 97 0.27 -9.07 -21.52
N PHE A 98 0.35 -8.58 -20.28
CA PHE A 98 1.47 -8.80 -19.38
C PHE A 98 1.61 -10.29 -19.03
N LEU A 99 0.48 -10.96 -18.73
CA LEU A 99 0.44 -12.36 -18.36
C LEU A 99 0.22 -13.32 -19.52
N GLN A 100 -0.01 -12.79 -20.74
CA GLN A 100 -0.35 -13.57 -21.93
C GLN A 100 -1.55 -14.49 -21.68
N LEU A 101 -2.61 -13.95 -21.06
CA LEU A 101 -3.80 -14.73 -20.69
C LEU A 101 -4.55 -15.21 -21.94
N ASP A 102 -5.04 -16.45 -21.87
CA ASP A 102 -5.97 -16.99 -22.84
C ASP A 102 -7.41 -16.52 -22.56
N GLN A 103 -8.38 -17.00 -23.34
CA GLN A 103 -9.78 -16.62 -23.18
C GLN A 103 -10.36 -17.01 -21.81
N VAL A 104 -9.86 -18.08 -21.19
CA VAL A 104 -10.33 -18.54 -19.87
C VAL A 104 -9.76 -17.63 -18.79
N GLY A 105 -8.46 -17.37 -18.82
CA GLY A 105 -7.79 -16.46 -17.89
C GLY A 105 -8.35 -15.03 -17.98
N SER A 106 -8.66 -14.56 -19.18
CA SER A 106 -9.29 -13.25 -19.40
C SER A 106 -10.66 -13.13 -18.70
N LYS A 107 -11.50 -14.18 -18.76
CA LYS A 107 -12.79 -14.19 -18.06
C LYS A 107 -12.63 -14.26 -16.55
N GLN A 108 -11.68 -15.06 -16.05
CA GLN A 108 -11.40 -15.15 -14.62
C GLN A 108 -10.92 -13.81 -14.06
N LEU A 109 -10.08 -13.09 -14.81
CA LEU A 109 -9.66 -11.73 -14.47
C LEU A 109 -10.86 -10.79 -14.39
N GLU A 110 -11.77 -10.83 -15.35
CA GLU A 110 -12.98 -10.01 -15.35
C GLU A 110 -13.87 -10.29 -14.14
N GLU A 111 -14.10 -11.56 -13.82
CA GLU A 111 -14.85 -11.96 -12.63
C GLU A 111 -14.15 -11.51 -11.33
N GLY A 112 -12.82 -11.60 -11.26
CA GLY A 112 -12.03 -11.12 -10.14
C GLY A 112 -12.15 -9.61 -9.94
N LEU A 113 -11.96 -8.84 -11.02
CA LEU A 113 -12.05 -7.38 -11.00
C LEU A 113 -13.42 -6.87 -10.54
N SER A 114 -14.49 -7.57 -10.89
CA SER A 114 -15.86 -7.19 -10.48
C SER A 114 -16.10 -7.26 -8.96
N LYS A 115 -15.21 -7.92 -8.22
CA LYS A 115 -15.30 -8.07 -6.75
C LYS A 115 -14.46 -7.05 -6.01
N VAL A 116 -13.54 -6.36 -6.69
CA VAL A 116 -12.69 -5.35 -6.08
C VAL A 116 -13.56 -4.15 -5.73
N VAL A 117 -13.56 -3.78 -4.46
CA VAL A 117 -14.32 -2.64 -3.95
C VAL A 117 -13.56 -1.36 -4.25
N GLN A 118 -14.25 -0.33 -4.73
CA GLN A 118 -13.67 1.01 -4.80
C GLN A 118 -13.52 1.57 -3.40
N MET A 119 -12.30 1.98 -3.06
CA MET A 119 -12.00 2.63 -1.78
C MET A 119 -12.66 4.00 -1.68
N ASN A 120 -12.77 4.52 -0.46
CA ASN A 120 -13.11 5.91 -0.17
C ASN A 120 -11.92 6.62 0.49
N ARG A 121 -11.84 7.94 0.31
CA ARG A 121 -10.85 8.78 0.98
C ARG A 121 -11.46 9.50 2.17
N CYS A 122 -10.85 9.33 3.34
CA CYS A 122 -11.33 9.97 4.57
C CYS A 122 -11.17 11.49 4.47
N LYS A 123 -12.23 12.26 4.75
CA LYS A 123 -12.17 13.72 4.70
C LYS A 123 -11.27 14.36 5.77
N PHE A 124 -10.95 13.64 6.84
CA PHE A 124 -10.12 14.14 7.94
C PHE A 124 -8.65 13.74 7.80
N CYS A 125 -8.35 12.43 7.73
CA CYS A 125 -6.97 11.93 7.68
C CYS A 125 -6.47 11.68 6.27
N GLU A 126 -7.31 11.88 5.26
CA GLU A 126 -6.99 11.72 3.83
C GLU A 126 -6.55 10.32 3.38
N HIS A 127 -6.58 9.32 4.27
CA HIS A 127 -6.27 7.95 3.91
C HIS A 127 -7.41 7.25 3.18
N GLU A 128 -7.03 6.32 2.30
CA GLU A 128 -7.89 5.32 1.68
C GLU A 128 -8.44 4.34 2.73
N TYR A 129 -9.70 3.95 2.56
CA TYR A 129 -10.35 2.92 3.37
C TYR A 129 -11.44 2.19 2.57
N ASP A 130 -11.68 0.93 2.93
CA ASP A 130 -12.80 0.15 2.38
C ASP A 130 -14.09 0.53 3.13
N PRO A 131 -15.07 1.17 2.47
CA PRO A 131 -16.32 1.55 3.12
C PRO A 131 -17.20 0.34 3.46
N ILE A 132 -17.09 -0.76 2.72
CA ILE A 132 -17.86 -1.99 2.94
C ILE A 132 -17.30 -2.73 4.16
N GLU A 133 -15.98 -2.91 4.25
CA GLU A 133 -15.33 -3.54 5.40
C GLU A 133 -15.68 -2.81 6.72
N LEU A 134 -15.67 -1.47 6.70
CA LEU A 134 -16.05 -0.68 7.88
C LEU A 134 -17.53 -0.80 8.21
N GLN A 135 -18.41 -0.74 7.21
CA GLN A 135 -19.85 -0.89 7.41
C GLN A 135 -20.23 -2.26 8.01
N GLU A 136 -19.51 -3.32 7.67
CA GLU A 136 -19.70 -4.65 8.26
C GLU A 136 -19.25 -4.71 9.73
N ARG A 137 -18.16 -4.01 10.07
CA ARG A 137 -17.62 -3.96 11.44
C ARG A 137 -18.38 -3.02 12.36
N GLN A 138 -18.91 -1.93 11.81
CA GLN A 138 -19.54 -0.82 12.54
C GLN A 138 -20.84 -0.40 11.84
N PRO A 139 -21.88 -1.26 11.84
CA PRO A 139 -23.09 -1.03 11.05
C PRO A 139 -23.90 0.21 11.46
N ASP A 140 -23.72 0.67 12.69
CA ASP A 140 -24.42 1.84 13.24
C ASP A 140 -23.76 3.18 12.85
N ILE A 141 -22.60 3.15 12.20
CA ILE A 141 -21.84 4.33 11.80
C ILE A 141 -21.89 4.47 10.28
N ASN A 142 -22.27 5.64 9.79
CA ASN A 142 -22.20 5.95 8.36
C ASN A 142 -20.75 6.31 7.99
N HIS A 143 -20.07 5.40 7.31
CA HIS A 143 -18.68 5.55 6.86
C HIS A 143 -18.58 6.20 5.47
N SER A 144 -19.57 6.97 5.00
CA SER A 144 -19.50 7.61 3.68
C SER A 144 -18.33 8.58 3.54
N ASP A 145 -17.97 9.27 4.63
CA ASP A 145 -17.03 10.39 4.62
C ASP A 145 -15.78 10.19 5.48
N TYR A 146 -15.81 9.26 6.44
CA TYR A 146 -14.76 9.09 7.45
C TYR A 146 -14.45 7.61 7.71
N CYS A 147 -13.16 7.32 7.88
CA CYS A 147 -12.68 5.96 8.14
C CYS A 147 -12.85 5.52 9.61
N SER A 148 -13.25 6.41 10.52
CA SER A 148 -13.55 6.09 11.92
C SER A 148 -14.40 7.18 12.59
N THR A 149 -15.00 6.85 13.74
CA THR A 149 -15.72 7.81 14.57
C THR A 149 -14.80 8.92 15.09
N GLU A 150 -13.56 8.58 15.44
CA GLU A 150 -12.57 9.55 15.89
C GLU A 150 -12.29 10.60 14.80
N CYS A 151 -12.10 10.16 13.55
CA CYS A 151 -11.91 11.08 12.42
C CYS A 151 -13.12 12.00 12.22
N ALA A 152 -14.34 11.47 12.36
CA ALA A 152 -15.56 12.27 12.26
C ALA A 152 -15.66 13.31 13.40
N MET A 153 -15.34 12.92 14.63
CA MET A 153 -15.36 13.81 15.80
C MET A 153 -14.29 14.91 15.73
N GLU A 154 -13.06 14.56 15.34
CA GLU A 154 -11.96 15.52 15.22
C GLU A 154 -12.22 16.54 14.11
N SER A 155 -12.84 16.13 12.99
CA SER A 155 -13.25 17.07 11.93
C SER A 155 -14.21 18.14 12.47
N ILE A 156 -15.22 17.73 13.25
CA ILE A 156 -16.19 18.65 13.87
C ILE A 156 -15.51 19.58 14.89
N LEU A 157 -14.62 19.05 15.72
CA LEU A 157 -13.88 19.84 16.71
C LEU A 157 -12.88 20.80 16.07
N GLY A 158 -12.31 20.44 14.92
CA GLY A 158 -11.44 21.29 14.11
C GLY A 158 -12.20 22.49 13.56
N GLU A 159 -13.35 22.26 12.93
CA GLU A 159 -14.22 23.32 12.38
C GLU A 159 -14.63 24.34 13.45
N ILE A 160 -14.96 23.89 14.66
CA ILE A 160 -15.37 24.77 15.78
C ILE A 160 -14.21 25.65 16.31
N LYS A 161 -12.95 25.22 16.16
CA LYS A 161 -11.78 25.98 16.64
C LYS A 161 -11.28 27.01 15.64
N GLU A 162 -11.65 26.87 14.37
CA GLU A 162 -11.27 27.79 13.30
C GLU A 162 -12.29 28.95 13.13
N GLU A 163 -13.41 28.93 13.88
CA GLU A 163 -14.34 30.05 14.10
C GLU A 163 -14.00 30.90 15.34
#